data_AF-F8QHV9-F1
#
_entry.id   AF-F8QHV9-F1
#
_cell.length_a   1.000
_cell.length_b   1.000
_cell.length_c   1.000
_cell.angle_alpha   90.00
_cell.angle_beta   90.00
_cell.angle_gamma   90.00
#
_symmetry.space_group_name_H-M   'P 1'
#
loop_
_entity.id
_entity.type
_entity.pdbx_description
1 polymer ?
#
loop_
_entity_poly.entity_id
_entity_poly.type
_entity_poly.pdbx_seq_one_letter_code
_entity_poly.pdbx_strand_id
1 'polypeptide(L)'
;NNTTLSYLSDALDIFHKHKDILVWLNMGEHLNIPKFHSLLHYHQFITWFGTTNNYNTKMFEHFHIDFAKKGWRASNTRNEAPQIVEWLLHWEKVIACQSYL
;
A
#
# COMPACT_ATOMS: atom_id res chain seq x y z
N ASN A 1 3.46 14.32 24.86
CA ASN A 1 4.66 13.47 24.97
C ASN A 1 5.16 13.17 23.57
N ASN A 2 6.15 13.93 23.08
CA ASN A 2 6.67 13.82 21.70
C ASN A 2 7.95 12.99 21.59
N THR A 3 8.37 12.36 22.69
CA THR A 3 9.61 11.58 22.79
C THR A 3 9.68 10.45 21.77
N THR A 4 8.58 9.73 21.53
CA THR A 4 8.54 8.65 20.54
C THR A 4 8.56 9.13 19.09
N LEU A 5 8.02 10.31 18.81
CA LEU A 5 8.07 10.94 17.49
C LEU A 5 9.47 11.49 17.17
N SER A 6 10.20 11.97 18.18
CA SER A 6 11.62 12.32 18.05
C SER A 6 12.41 11.12 17.53
N TYR A 7 12.28 9.96 18.17
CA TYR A 7 12.99 8.75 17.75
C TYR A 7 12.72 8.36 16.30
N LEU A 8 11.52 8.59 15.80
CA LEU A 8 11.18 8.32 14.40
C LEU A 8 11.94 9.25 13.44
N SER A 9 12.07 10.53 13.79
CA SER A 9 12.82 11.51 13.00
C SER A 9 14.33 11.23 13.08
N ASP A 10 14.84 10.99 14.29
CA ASP A 10 16.25 10.67 14.53
C ASP A 10 16.68 9.40 13.76
N ALA A 11 15.84 8.36 13.75
CA ALA A 11 16.11 7.14 12.98
C ALA A 11 16.13 7.40 11.46
N LEU A 12 15.25 8.28 10.96
CA LEU A 12 15.22 8.65 9.55
C LEU A 12 16.45 9.46 9.15
N ASP A 13 16.91 10.36 10.00
CA ASP A 13 18.14 11.12 9.81
C ASP A 13 19.37 10.20 9.77
N ILE A 14 19.46 9.24 10.70
CA ILE A 14 20.50 8.21 10.71
C ILE A 14 20.46 7.40 9.41
N PHE A 15 19.28 6.98 8.96
CA PHE A 15 19.13 6.27 7.69
C PHE A 15 19.64 7.12 6.53
N HIS A 16 19.21 8.39 6.41
CA HIS A 16 19.64 9.26 5.32
C HIS A 16 21.13 9.57 5.33
N LYS A 17 21.75 9.63 6.51
CA LYS A 17 23.20 9.80 6.66
C LYS A 17 24.01 8.60 6.14
N HIS A 18 23.45 7.39 6.21
CA HIS A 18 24.20 6.16 5.94
C HIS A 18 23.74 5.38 4.71
N LYS A 19 22.56 5.67 4.15
CA LYS A 19 21.93 4.90 3.06
C LYS A 19 22.78 4.75 1.80
N ASP A 20 23.73 5.66 1.56
CA ASP A 20 24.58 5.64 0.38
C ASP A 20 25.48 4.40 0.32
N ILE A 21 25.72 3.75 1.47
CA ILE A 21 26.42 2.45 1.50
C ILE A 21 25.68 1.37 0.70
N LEU A 22 24.34 1.43 0.62
CA LEU A 22 23.55 0.46 -0.14
C LEU A 22 23.76 0.64 -1.65
N VAL A 23 23.93 1.88 -2.10
CA VAL A 23 24.27 2.20 -3.49
C VAL A 23 25.70 1.76 -3.79
N TRP A 24 26.64 2.03 -2.87
CA TRP A 24 28.04 1.61 -2.99
C TRP A 24 28.20 0.08 -3.07
N LEU A 25 27.38 -0.66 -2.32
CA LEU A 25 27.31 -2.13 -2.37
C LEU A 25 26.57 -2.68 -3.60
N ASN A 26 26.19 -1.81 -4.54
CA ASN A 26 25.47 -2.16 -5.76
C ASN A 26 24.11 -2.85 -5.51
N MET A 27 23.41 -2.50 -4.42
CA MET A 27 22.06 -2.99 -4.13
C MET A 27 20.98 -2.25 -4.94
N GLY A 28 21.36 -1.19 -5.65
CA GLY A 28 20.52 -0.42 -6.57
C GLY A 28 21.19 0.89 -6.97
N GLU A 29 20.87 1.42 -8.15
CA GLU A 29 21.45 2.68 -8.66
C GLU A 29 21.07 3.90 -7.80
N HIS A 30 19.88 3.86 -7.20
CA HIS A 30 19.38 4.90 -6.31
C HIS A 30 18.33 4.35 -5.34
N LEU A 31 18.07 5.09 -4.27
CA LEU A 31 17.04 4.77 -3.28
C LEU A 31 15.77 5.62 -3.44
N ASN A 32 15.51 6.15 -4.64
CA ASN A 32 14.32 6.94 -4.98
C ASN A 32 13.07 6.04 -5.12
N ILE A 33 12.80 5.23 -4.10
CA ILE A 33 11.66 4.33 -4.05
C ILE A 33 10.54 5.06 -3.32
N PRO A 34 9.31 5.12 -3.87
CA PRO A 34 8.19 5.82 -3.25
C PRO A 34 7.97 5.46 -1.78
N LYS A 35 8.24 4.21 -1.40
CA LYS A 35 8.13 3.69 -0.03
C LYS A 35 9.17 4.25 0.95
N PHE A 36 10.37 4.58 0.48
CA PHE A 36 11.36 5.29 1.30
C PHE A 36 11.02 6.78 1.37
N HIS A 37 10.54 7.37 0.28
CA HIS A 37 10.10 8.76 0.27
C HIS A 37 8.95 9.00 1.26
N SER A 38 7.98 8.08 1.34
CA SER A 38 6.86 8.23 2.29
C SER A 38 7.28 8.33 3.75
N LEU A 39 8.46 7.81 4.14
CA LEU A 39 8.98 7.90 5.51
C LEU A 39 9.17 9.35 5.97
N LEU A 40 9.52 10.26 5.06
CA LEU A 40 9.69 11.70 5.33
C LEU A 40 8.40 12.34 5.88
N HIS A 41 7.25 11.77 5.52
CA HIS A 41 5.94 12.31 5.89
C HIS A 41 5.36 11.66 7.14
N TYR A 42 5.96 10.59 7.68
CA TYR A 42 5.36 9.83 8.77
C TYR A 42 5.20 10.65 10.05
N HIS A 43 6.19 11.47 10.42
CA HIS A 43 6.08 12.34 11.59
C HIS A 43 4.89 13.32 11.45
N GLN A 44 4.78 13.98 10.29
CA GLN A 44 3.68 14.90 10.00
C GLN A 44 2.33 14.18 10.00
N PHE A 45 2.24 13.03 9.33
CA PHE A 45 1.01 12.25 9.22
C PHE A 45 0.54 11.70 10.57
N ILE A 46 1.45 11.23 11.43
CA ILE A 46 1.07 10.80 12.79
C ILE A 46 0.57 11.99 13.61
N THR A 47 1.21 13.15 13.48
CA THR A 47 0.80 14.36 14.19
C THR A 47 -0.59 14.85 13.75
N TRP A 48 -0.87 14.82 12.45
CA TRP A 48 -2.13 15.34 11.89
C TRP A 48 -3.27 14.33 11.95
N PHE A 49 -2.97 13.04 11.78
CA PHE A 49 -3.97 12.01 11.53
C PHE A 49 -3.93 10.86 12.55
N GLY A 50 -3.04 10.91 13.54
CA GLY A 50 -2.93 9.96 14.64
C GLY A 50 -2.21 8.65 14.30
N THR A 51 -2.54 8.00 13.17
CA THR A 51 -1.92 6.73 12.77
C THR A 51 -1.63 6.67 11.27
N THR A 52 -0.56 6.00 10.88
CA THR A 52 -0.16 5.83 9.47
C THR A 52 -0.89 4.69 8.78
N ASN A 53 -1.65 3.86 9.51
CA ASN A 53 -2.24 2.63 8.96
C ASN A 53 -3.27 2.91 7.85
N ASN A 54 -3.99 4.03 7.93
CA ASN A 54 -5.04 4.38 6.96
C ASN A 54 -4.50 5.08 5.70
N TYR A 55 -3.20 5.40 5.64
CA TYR A 55 -2.62 6.25 4.58
C TYR A 55 -1.58 5.53 3.72
N ASN A 56 -1.45 4.21 3.87
CA ASN A 56 -0.57 3.41 3.01
C ASN A 56 -1.36 2.78 1.85
N THR A 57 -0.65 2.31 0.83
CA THR A 57 -1.26 1.67 -0.36
C THR A 57 -1.77 0.26 -0.10
N LYS A 58 -1.49 -0.32 1.07
CA LYS A 58 -1.78 -1.74 1.38
C LYS A 58 -3.26 -2.06 1.27
N MET A 59 -4.12 -1.14 1.71
CA MET A 59 -5.58 -1.33 1.63
C MET A 59 -6.06 -1.38 0.18
N PHE A 60 -5.62 -0.43 -0.65
CA PHE A 60 -5.94 -0.41 -2.08
C PHE A 60 -5.30 -1.57 -2.85
N GLU A 61 -4.07 -1.96 -2.52
CA GLU A 61 -3.42 -3.16 -3.08
C GLU A 61 -4.20 -4.43 -2.75
N HIS A 62 -4.75 -4.53 -1.53
CA HIS A 62 -5.61 -5.65 -1.13
C HIS A 62 -6.92 -5.67 -1.93
N PHE A 63 -7.60 -4.53 -2.03
CA PHE A 63 -8.79 -4.41 -2.89
C PHE A 63 -8.49 -4.72 -4.35
N HIS A 64 -7.31 -4.38 -4.86
CA HIS A 64 -6.93 -4.74 -6.22
C HIS A 64 -6.78 -6.26 -6.42
N ILE A 65 -6.50 -7.03 -5.36
CA ILE A 65 -6.53 -8.50 -5.44
C ILE A 65 -7.97 -8.97 -5.65
N ASP A 66 -8.88 -8.52 -4.79
CA ASP A 66 -10.26 -9.00 -4.79
C ASP A 66 -11.07 -8.49 -5.98
N PHE A 67 -10.98 -7.20 -6.28
CA PHE A 67 -11.83 -6.55 -7.29
C PHE A 67 -11.25 -6.60 -8.70
N ALA A 68 -9.93 -6.70 -8.86
CA ALA A 68 -9.31 -6.75 -10.19
C ALA A 68 -8.68 -8.11 -10.48
N LYS A 69 -7.77 -8.63 -9.65
CA LYS A 69 -7.03 -9.86 -9.98
C LYS A 69 -7.91 -11.11 -10.01
N LYS A 70 -8.85 -11.27 -9.06
CA LYS A 70 -9.77 -12.42 -9.06
C LYS A 70 -10.70 -12.39 -10.27
N GLY A 71 -11.31 -11.23 -10.56
CA GLY A 71 -12.14 -11.04 -11.75
C GLY A 71 -11.35 -11.27 -13.05
N TRP A 72 -10.13 -10.74 -13.14
CA TRP A 72 -9.25 -10.96 -14.29
C TRP A 72 -9.01 -12.45 -14.54
N ARG A 73 -8.67 -13.21 -13.48
CA ARG A 73 -8.44 -14.66 -13.56
C ARG A 73 -9.69 -15.45 -13.94
N ALA A 74 -10.88 -14.94 -13.63
CA ALA A 74 -12.15 -15.54 -14.02
C ALA A 74 -12.60 -15.13 -15.44
N SER A 75 -11.99 -14.10 -16.03
CA SER A 75 -12.29 -13.62 -17.38
C SER A 75 -11.58 -14.44 -18.46
N ASN A 76 -12.01 -14.27 -19.70
CA ASN A 76 -11.30 -14.80 -20.86
C ASN A 76 -10.12 -13.92 -21.32
N THR A 77 -9.77 -12.86 -20.59
CA THR A 77 -8.68 -11.90 -20.87
C THR A 77 -8.79 -11.10 -22.16
N ARG A 78 -9.96 -11.10 -22.81
CA ARG A 78 -10.24 -10.31 -24.01
C ARG A 78 -11.39 -9.35 -23.73
N ASN A 79 -11.15 -8.04 -23.77
CA ASN A 79 -12.14 -7.04 -23.33
C ASN A 79 -12.66 -7.40 -21.93
N GLU A 80 -11.71 -7.56 -21.02
CA GLU A 80 -11.87 -8.08 -19.66
C GLU A 80 -12.62 -7.13 -18.73
N ALA A 81 -12.53 -5.81 -18.95
CA ALA A 81 -13.06 -4.82 -18.01
C ALA A 81 -14.55 -5.04 -17.71
N PRO A 82 -15.45 -5.19 -18.72
CA PRO A 82 -16.85 -5.53 -18.45
C PRO A 82 -17.02 -6.89 -17.75
N GLN A 83 -16.17 -7.88 -18.05
CA GLN A 83 -16.23 -9.20 -17.42
C GLN A 83 -15.82 -9.16 -15.95
N ILE A 84 -14.80 -8.36 -15.60
CA ILE A 84 -14.35 -8.14 -14.21
C ILE A 84 -15.46 -7.47 -13.41
N VAL A 85 -16.13 -6.47 -13.99
CA VAL A 85 -17.27 -5.78 -13.36
C VAL A 85 -18.44 -6.74 -13.14
N GLU A 86 -18.80 -7.54 -14.15
CA GLU A 86 -19.88 -8.53 -14.03
C GLU A 86 -19.56 -9.59 -12.98
N TRP A 87 -18.32 -10.10 -12.96
CA TRP A 87 -17.86 -11.04 -11.95
C TRP A 87 -17.97 -10.47 -10.54
N LEU A 88 -17.58 -9.20 -10.34
CA LEU A 88 -17.68 -8.52 -9.06
C LEU A 88 -19.13 -8.39 -8.59
N LEU A 89 -20.04 -7.96 -9.48
CA LEU A 89 -21.47 -7.85 -9.17
C LEU A 89 -22.09 -9.19 -8.78
N HIS A 90 -21.69 -10.29 -9.41
CA HIS A 90 -22.14 -11.62 -9.02
C HIS A 90 -21.62 -12.02 -7.64
N TRP A 91 -20.35 -11.74 -7.35
CA TRP A 91 -19.75 -12.04 -6.06
C TRP A 91 -20.42 -11.27 -4.91
N GLU A 92 -20.72 -9.98 -5.12
CA GLU A 92 -21.46 -9.16 -4.15
C GLU A 92 -22.86 -9.72 -3.87
N LYS A 93 -23.59 -10.16 -4.90
CA LYS A 93 -24.92 -10.78 -4.74
C LYS A 93 -24.86 -12.09 -3.94
N VAL A 94 -23.85 -12.92 -4.18
CA VAL A 94 -23.66 -14.18 -3.44
C VAL A 94 -23.35 -13.89 -1.97
N ILE A 95 -22.46 -12.94 -1.67
CA ILE A 95 -22.15 -12.54 -0.29
C ILE A 95 -23.40 -11.99 0.40
N ALA A 96 -24.15 -11.11 -0.27
CA ALA A 96 -25.38 -10.58 0.28
C ALA A 96 -26.35 -11.72 0.63
N CYS A 97 -26.58 -12.66 -0.29
CA CYS A 97 -27.42 -13.83 -0.02
C CYS A 97 -26.92 -14.68 1.16
N GLN A 98 -25.61 -14.92 1.26
CA GLN A 98 -25.01 -15.66 2.38
C GLN A 98 -25.19 -14.95 3.72
N SER A 99 -25.22 -13.60 3.74
CA SER A 99 -25.44 -12.85 4.98
C SER A 99 -26.85 -12.95 5.56
N TYR A 100 -27.81 -13.42 4.76
CA TYR A 100 -29.21 -13.67 5.18
C TYR A 100 -29.45 -15.10 5.67
N LEU A 101 -28.47 -16.01 5.56
CA LEU A 101 -28.51 -17.40 6.01
C LEU A 101 -27.79 -17.56 7.36
#